data_AF-A0A843KSE4-F1
#
_entry.id   AF-A0A843KSE4-F1
#
_cell.length_a   1.000
_cell.length_b   1.000
_cell.length_c   1.000
_cell.angle_alpha   90.00
_cell.angle_beta   90.00
_cell.angle_gamma   90.00
#
_symmetry.space_group_name_H-M   'P 1'
#
loop_
_entity.id
_entity.type
_entity.pdbx_description
1 polymer ?
#
loop_
_entity_poly.entity_id
_entity_poly.type
_entity_poly.pdbx_seq_one_letter_code
_entity_poly.pdbx_strand_id
1 'polypeptide(L)'
;FYSSFGFHPEILETGVFKAYTHWASMHGMCRICGPWFFYILLFLLYEIPIFCLALFGILQFADRHNPLPGWIARANTWIHTRKGQSDGAEGASKVWGNHLAPVPWDKKELFFLFCVLWFLATLAAYAYIGEKVPWLIVHQLVPAIFIAVYLMSRKKTVFALAGCVFLILMTWHVAFIPADVNEPIVQVQNSEDMRKVMALIDASDSVVIASENYWPLPWYYYGDIWNEKMHFYGKRIDEGAIFQVNPDMIITHDQSSFVSLQGYDKKTYKLSYWFSIYDNENRIPEYYVKRDGKMGSINIDIFTRPGLYDKAGLTSPVAIV
;
A
#
# COMPACT_ATOMS: atom_id res chain seq x y z
N PHE A 1 5.42 11.67 23.08
CA PHE A 1 4.24 11.04 23.68
C PHE A 1 3.84 9.85 22.81
N TYR A 2 4.19 8.66 23.29
CA TYR A 2 4.12 7.32 22.70
C TYR A 2 3.65 6.42 23.86
N SER A 3 2.36 6.44 24.18
CA SER A 3 1.91 6.19 25.56
C SER A 3 2.12 4.75 26.03
N SER A 4 2.98 4.58 27.03
CA SER A 4 3.01 3.43 27.96
C SER A 4 2.25 3.75 29.25
N PHE A 5 1.26 4.67 29.22
CA PHE A 5 0.50 5.13 30.39
C PHE A 5 1.37 5.61 31.57
N GLY A 6 2.50 6.26 31.28
CA GLY A 6 3.40 6.81 32.30
C GLY A 6 4.31 5.78 32.97
N PHE A 7 4.31 4.51 32.53
CA PHE A 7 5.26 3.50 33.03
C PHE A 7 6.73 3.80 32.67
N HIS A 8 6.97 4.63 31.66
CA HIS A 8 8.29 4.98 31.15
C HIS A 8 8.48 6.52 31.06
N PRO A 9 8.67 7.21 32.20
CA PRO A 9 8.84 8.67 32.23
C PRO A 9 10.10 9.14 31.51
N GLU A 10 11.16 8.32 31.44
CA GLU A 10 12.42 8.58 30.72
C GLU A 10 12.24 8.82 29.21
N ILE A 11 11.11 8.39 28.65
CA ILE A 11 10.77 8.61 27.24
C ILE A 11 10.40 10.07 26.97
N LEU A 12 10.04 10.86 27.99
CA LEU A 12 9.79 12.29 27.82
C LEU A 12 11.05 13.04 27.38
N GLU A 13 12.22 12.66 27.90
CA GLU A 13 13.50 13.25 27.53
C GLU A 13 14.09 12.58 26.29
N THR A 14 14.12 11.24 26.28
CA THR A 14 14.84 10.50 25.23
C THR A 14 14.01 10.21 23.99
N GLY A 15 12.67 10.25 24.09
CA GLY A 15 11.76 9.80 23.04
C GLY A 15 11.82 10.66 21.79
N VAL A 16 11.95 11.99 21.93
CA VAL A 16 12.06 12.89 20.78
C VAL A 16 13.33 12.63 20.00
N PHE A 17 14.47 12.50 20.69
CA PHE A 17 15.75 12.21 20.04
C PHE A 17 15.74 10.83 19.39
N LYS A 18 15.28 9.79 20.10
CA LYS A 18 15.17 8.43 19.57
C LYS A 18 14.26 8.35 18.35
N ALA A 19 13.10 9.02 18.39
CA ALA A 19 12.19 9.09 17.24
C ALA A 19 12.88 9.78 16.05
N TYR A 20 13.54 10.92 16.28
CA TYR A 20 14.27 11.60 15.22
C TYR A 20 15.37 10.71 14.63
N THR A 21 16.23 10.10 15.45
CA THR A 21 17.30 9.20 14.97
C THR A 21 16.75 7.99 14.23
N HIS A 22 15.63 7.44 14.70
CA HIS A 22 14.96 6.31 14.08
C HIS A 22 14.45 6.70 12.67
N TRP A 23 13.65 7.77 12.57
CA TRP A 23 13.13 8.22 11.27
C TRP A 23 14.23 8.73 10.34
N ALA A 24 15.27 9.38 10.87
CA ALA A 24 16.46 9.74 10.11
C ALA A 24 17.15 8.51 9.50
N SER A 25 17.26 7.41 10.27
CA SER A 25 17.81 6.14 9.76
C SER A 25 16.88 5.49 8.73
N MET A 26 15.56 5.63 8.87
CA MET A 26 14.59 5.11 7.91
C MET A 26 14.72 5.75 6.53
N HIS A 27 15.16 7.02 6.44
CA HIS A 27 15.42 7.65 5.14
C HIS A 27 16.51 6.96 4.31
N GLY A 28 17.45 6.25 4.95
CA GLY A 28 18.51 5.50 4.29
C GLY A 28 18.14 4.05 3.94
N MET A 29 16.96 3.57 4.35
CA MET A 29 16.53 2.21 4.12
C MET A 29 15.41 2.15 3.08
N CYS A 30 15.47 1.14 2.22
CA CYS A 30 14.46 0.89 1.20
C CYS A 30 14.01 -0.57 1.31
N ARG A 31 13.12 -0.83 2.27
CA ARG A 31 12.55 -2.17 2.50
C ARG A 31 11.48 -2.51 1.48
N ILE A 32 10.61 -1.53 1.21
CA ILE A 32 9.55 -1.61 0.21
C ILE A 32 9.75 -0.41 -0.72
N CYS A 33 10.55 -0.63 -1.75
CA CYS A 33 10.89 0.40 -2.72
C CYS A 33 9.79 0.54 -3.77
N GLY A 34 9.74 1.69 -4.43
CA GLY A 34 8.85 1.91 -5.56
C GLY A 34 9.15 3.22 -6.30
N PRO A 35 8.49 3.45 -7.44
CA PRO A 35 8.75 4.59 -8.30
C PRO A 35 8.31 5.91 -7.65
N TRP A 36 8.87 7.02 -8.13
CA TRP A 36 8.57 8.37 -7.62
C TRP A 36 7.08 8.75 -7.75
N PHE A 37 6.37 8.19 -8.73
CA PHE A 37 4.95 8.42 -8.98
C PHE A 37 4.00 7.48 -8.21
N PHE A 38 4.51 6.64 -7.30
CA PHE A 38 3.74 5.64 -6.56
C PHE A 38 2.43 6.20 -5.95
N TYR A 39 2.50 7.33 -5.24
CA TYR A 39 1.32 7.93 -4.60
C TYR A 39 0.33 8.53 -5.60
N ILE A 40 0.78 8.95 -6.79
CA ILE A 40 -0.13 9.42 -7.85
C ILE A 40 -1.03 8.27 -8.30
N LEU A 41 -0.47 7.06 -8.42
CA LEU A 41 -1.27 5.87 -8.72
C LEU A 41 -2.30 5.61 -7.63
N LEU A 42 -1.92 5.67 -6.34
CA LEU A 42 -2.88 5.47 -5.25
C LEU A 42 -3.99 6.53 -5.25
N PHE A 43 -3.66 7.80 -5.49
CA PHE A 43 -4.66 8.86 -5.62
C PHE A 43 -5.66 8.60 -6.74
N LEU A 44 -5.16 8.21 -7.90
CA LEU A 44 -5.98 7.93 -9.08
C LEU A 44 -6.73 6.58 -9.00
N LEU A 45 -6.47 5.75 -8.00
CA LEU A 45 -7.11 4.44 -7.79
C LEU A 45 -8.18 4.53 -6.68
N TYR A 46 -7.78 5.05 -5.54
CA TYR A 46 -8.56 4.98 -4.31
C TYR A 46 -9.20 6.31 -3.95
N GLU A 47 -8.56 7.42 -4.32
CA GLU A 47 -8.94 8.77 -3.86
C GLU A 47 -9.35 9.69 -5.01
N ILE A 48 -9.82 9.12 -6.13
CA ILE A 48 -10.14 9.85 -7.37
C ILE A 48 -11.00 11.09 -7.12
N PRO A 49 -12.12 11.02 -6.37
CA PRO A 49 -12.98 12.18 -6.20
C PRO A 49 -12.26 13.32 -5.46
N ILE A 50 -11.48 12.99 -4.43
CA ILE A 50 -10.71 13.96 -3.66
C ILE A 50 -9.61 14.56 -4.52
N PHE A 51 -8.87 13.72 -5.25
CA PHE A 51 -7.78 14.17 -6.12
C PHE A 51 -8.28 15.11 -7.23
N CYS A 52 -9.39 14.77 -7.90
CA CYS A 52 -10.00 15.64 -8.91
C CYS A 52 -10.48 16.97 -8.33
N LEU A 53 -11.16 16.95 -7.18
CA LEU A 53 -11.63 18.18 -6.52
C LEU A 53 -10.47 19.04 -6.03
N ALA A 54 -9.40 18.43 -5.53
CA ALA A 54 -8.20 19.11 -5.08
C ALA A 54 -7.48 19.77 -6.26
N LEU A 55 -7.26 19.06 -7.37
CA LEU A 55 -6.69 19.65 -8.59
C LEU A 55 -7.53 20.83 -9.09
N PHE A 56 -8.87 20.67 -9.11
CA PHE A 56 -9.76 21.76 -9.46
C PHE A 56 -9.65 22.93 -8.48
N GLY A 57 -9.54 22.67 -7.18
CA GLY A 57 -9.31 23.68 -6.14
C GLY A 57 -8.00 24.45 -6.34
N ILE A 58 -6.89 23.75 -6.68
CA ILE A 58 -5.61 24.37 -7.01
C ILE A 58 -5.75 25.30 -8.22
N LEU A 59 -6.45 24.83 -9.26
CA LEU A 59 -6.67 25.62 -10.48
C LEU A 59 -7.53 26.87 -10.20
N GLN A 60 -8.60 26.74 -9.40
CA GLN A 60 -9.41 27.87 -8.96
C GLN A 60 -8.59 28.87 -8.11
N PHE A 61 -7.71 28.36 -7.24
CA PHE A 61 -6.84 29.19 -6.43
C PHE A 61 -5.82 29.92 -7.29
N ALA A 62 -5.24 29.22 -8.26
CA ALA A 62 -4.27 29.79 -9.20
C ALA A 62 -4.88 30.85 -10.12
N ASP A 63 -6.08 30.62 -10.66
CA ASP A 63 -6.78 31.59 -11.52
C ASP A 63 -7.10 32.89 -10.76
N ARG A 64 -7.55 32.76 -9.50
CA ARG A 64 -7.90 33.91 -8.64
C ARG A 64 -6.69 34.74 -8.19
N HIS A 65 -5.54 34.10 -7.94
CA HIS A 65 -4.37 34.77 -7.34
C HIS A 65 -3.19 34.94 -8.30
N ASN A 66 -3.28 34.42 -9.52
CA ASN A 66 -2.22 34.37 -10.51
C ASN A 66 -0.83 34.14 -9.86
N PRO A 67 -0.56 32.92 -9.34
CA PRO A 67 0.58 32.64 -8.46
C PRO A 67 1.93 32.70 -9.18
N LEU A 68 1.96 33.01 -10.49
CA LEU A 68 3.19 33.18 -11.23
C LEU A 68 3.96 34.36 -10.62
N PRO A 69 5.18 34.14 -10.09
CA PRO A 69 6.04 35.24 -9.69
C PRO A 69 6.12 36.26 -10.83
N GLY A 70 6.10 37.56 -10.50
CA GLY A 70 6.07 38.63 -11.51
C GLY A 70 7.15 38.54 -12.60
N TRP A 71 8.24 37.78 -12.37
CA TRP A 71 9.27 37.50 -13.36
C TRP A 71 8.84 36.50 -14.46
N ILE A 72 8.00 35.49 -14.16
CA ILE A 72 7.43 34.57 -15.16
C ILE A 72 6.32 35.24 -15.96
N ALA A 73 5.49 36.07 -15.29
CA ALA A 73 4.52 36.91 -15.98
C ALA A 73 5.22 37.83 -17.00
N ARG A 74 6.33 38.48 -16.60
CA ARG A 74 7.19 39.27 -17.51
C ARG A 74 7.81 38.44 -18.63
N ALA A 75 8.26 37.21 -18.36
CA ALA A 75 8.82 36.32 -19.38
C ALA A 75 7.77 35.89 -20.41
N ASN A 76 6.54 35.56 -19.97
CA ASN A 76 5.42 35.27 -20.86
C ASN A 76 5.01 36.52 -21.65
N THR A 77 4.96 37.71 -21.03
CA THR A 77 4.72 38.95 -21.78
C THR A 77 5.79 39.17 -22.85
N TRP A 78 7.07 38.92 -22.53
CA TRP A 78 8.21 39.06 -23.45
C TRP A 78 8.15 38.06 -24.62
N ILE A 79 7.77 36.81 -24.36
CA ILE A 79 7.55 35.76 -25.36
C ILE A 79 6.34 36.11 -26.24
N HIS A 80 5.24 36.60 -25.65
CA HIS A 80 4.05 37.03 -26.40
C HIS A 80 4.29 38.31 -27.20
N THR A 81 5.12 39.25 -26.75
CA THR A 81 5.56 40.39 -27.59
C THR A 81 6.45 39.96 -28.75
N ARG A 82 7.23 38.87 -28.59
CA ARG A 82 7.99 38.28 -29.71
C ARG A 82 7.12 37.48 -30.68
N LYS A 83 6.08 36.81 -30.17
CA LYS A 83 5.14 36.02 -30.98
C LYS A 83 4.04 36.87 -31.60
N GLY A 84 3.75 38.05 -31.05
CA GLY A 84 2.77 39.02 -31.55
C GLY A 84 3.18 39.77 -32.82
N GLN A 85 4.31 39.40 -33.44
CA GLN A 85 4.72 39.90 -34.73
C GLN A 85 4.60 38.85 -35.85
N SER A 86 4.18 37.62 -35.52
CA SER A 86 3.83 36.59 -36.49
C SER A 86 2.52 35.90 -36.08
N ASP A 87 1.53 36.03 -36.94
CA ASP A 87 0.28 35.27 -36.99
C ASP A 87 -0.90 35.84 -36.20
N GLY A 88 -1.74 36.56 -36.97
CA GLY A 88 -3.14 36.70 -36.67
C GLY A 88 -3.81 35.32 -36.69
N ALA A 89 -4.23 34.88 -35.51
CA ALA A 89 -5.14 33.76 -35.35
C ALA A 89 -6.09 34.09 -34.18
N GLU A 90 -7.14 34.84 -34.50
CA GLU A 90 -8.37 34.83 -33.73
C GLU A 90 -8.91 33.39 -33.71
N GLY A 91 -9.02 32.76 -32.53
CA GLY A 91 -9.74 31.48 -32.45
C GLY A 91 -9.38 30.48 -31.37
N ALA A 92 -8.56 30.79 -30.35
CA ALA A 92 -8.15 29.77 -29.36
C ALA A 92 -8.13 30.22 -27.89
N SER A 93 -9.04 31.10 -27.47
CA SER A 93 -9.13 31.56 -26.06
C SER A 93 -10.56 31.50 -25.50
N LYS A 94 -11.28 30.40 -25.74
CA LYS A 94 -12.70 30.30 -25.35
C LYS A 94 -13.11 28.98 -24.67
N VAL A 95 -12.22 28.36 -23.89
CA VAL A 95 -12.56 27.10 -23.19
C VAL A 95 -12.63 27.23 -21.67
N TRP A 96 -12.00 28.23 -21.04
CA TRP A 96 -12.16 28.46 -19.59
C TRP A 96 -12.79 29.83 -19.37
N GLY A 97 -13.99 29.83 -18.78
CA GLY A 97 -14.82 31.01 -18.58
C GLY A 97 -14.14 32.10 -17.74
N ASN A 98 -14.70 33.31 -17.81
CA ASN A 98 -14.37 34.51 -17.05
C ASN A 98 -13.41 34.26 -15.88
N HIS A 99 -12.18 34.76 -15.97
CA HIS A 99 -11.21 34.78 -14.87
C HIS A 99 -11.91 35.15 -13.56
N LEU A 100 -11.66 34.37 -12.51
CA LEU A 100 -12.17 34.68 -11.18
C LEU A 100 -11.63 36.05 -10.76
N ALA A 101 -12.53 36.88 -10.20
CA ALA A 101 -12.14 38.18 -9.69
C ALA A 101 -11.00 38.02 -8.65
N PRO A 102 -9.89 38.78 -8.78
CA PRO A 102 -8.83 38.78 -7.78
C PRO A 102 -9.40 39.19 -6.41
N VAL A 103 -8.93 38.55 -5.35
CA VAL A 103 -9.32 38.87 -3.98
C VAL A 103 -8.10 39.20 -3.13
N PRO A 104 -8.24 40.03 -2.07
CA PRO A 104 -7.17 40.28 -1.12
C PRO A 104 -6.72 39.00 -0.39
N TRP A 105 -5.46 39.00 0.06
CA TRP A 105 -4.90 37.93 0.89
C TRP A 105 -5.43 38.01 2.33
N ASP A 106 -6.54 37.32 2.59
CA ASP A 106 -7.08 37.15 3.94
C ASP A 106 -6.57 35.84 4.59
N LYS A 107 -6.96 35.60 5.85
CA LYS A 107 -6.56 34.37 6.59
C LYS A 107 -7.02 33.09 5.89
N LYS A 108 -8.15 33.13 5.18
CA LYS A 108 -8.68 31.97 4.46
C LYS A 108 -7.81 31.68 3.23
N GLU A 109 -7.52 32.68 2.42
CA GLU A 109 -6.65 32.54 1.24
C GLU A 109 -5.23 32.10 1.64
N LEU A 110 -4.69 32.62 2.75
CA LEU A 110 -3.41 32.16 3.31
C LEU A 110 -3.46 30.69 3.77
N PHE A 111 -4.57 30.26 4.39
CA PHE A 111 -4.76 28.86 4.77
C PHE A 111 -4.79 27.93 3.55
N PHE A 112 -5.48 28.33 2.47
CA PHE A 112 -5.49 27.53 1.24
C PHE A 112 -4.13 27.52 0.55
N LEU A 113 -3.40 28.65 0.53
CA LEU A 113 -2.02 28.67 0.06
C LEU A 113 -1.14 27.69 0.85
N PHE A 114 -1.25 27.71 2.18
CA PHE A 114 -0.57 26.77 3.04
C PHE A 114 -0.92 25.32 2.69
N CYS A 115 -2.21 25.00 2.50
CA CYS A 115 -2.62 23.65 2.12
C CYS A 115 -2.07 23.23 0.75
N VAL A 116 -2.07 24.12 -0.25
CA VAL A 116 -1.49 23.85 -1.58
C VAL A 116 0.01 23.58 -1.48
N LEU A 117 0.75 24.43 -0.76
CA LEU A 117 2.18 24.24 -0.54
C LEU A 117 2.46 22.96 0.25
N TRP A 118 1.65 22.66 1.27
CA TRP A 118 1.75 21.44 2.05
C TRP A 118 1.51 20.20 1.18
N PHE A 119 0.47 20.20 0.35
CA PHE A 119 0.18 19.12 -0.60
C PHE A 119 1.35 18.89 -1.57
N LEU A 120 1.84 19.94 -2.21
CA LEU A 120 2.93 19.84 -3.18
C LEU A 120 4.25 19.44 -2.52
N ALA A 121 4.57 20.00 -1.35
CA ALA A 121 5.79 19.67 -0.61
C ALA A 121 5.78 18.22 -0.14
N THR A 122 4.66 17.72 0.36
CA THR A 122 4.54 16.32 0.77
C THR A 122 4.55 15.38 -0.43
N LEU A 123 3.87 15.71 -1.54
CA LEU A 123 3.94 14.92 -2.77
C LEU A 123 5.39 14.81 -3.28
N ALA A 124 6.14 15.92 -3.29
CA ALA A 124 7.55 15.94 -3.69
C ALA A 124 8.45 15.17 -2.72
N ALA A 125 8.28 15.38 -1.41
CA ALA A 125 9.04 14.68 -0.38
C ALA A 125 8.84 13.16 -0.47
N TYR A 126 7.60 12.70 -0.58
CA TYR A 126 7.28 11.29 -0.68
C TYR A 126 7.50 10.71 -2.08
N ALA A 127 7.66 11.53 -3.13
CA ALA A 127 8.23 11.08 -4.40
C ALA A 127 9.72 10.76 -4.26
N TYR A 128 10.46 11.56 -3.48
CA TYR A 128 11.90 11.42 -3.25
C TYR A 128 12.28 10.31 -2.24
N ILE A 129 11.56 10.20 -1.12
CA ILE A 129 11.84 9.20 -0.07
C ILE A 129 11.71 7.77 -0.64
N GLY A 130 12.67 6.89 -0.35
CA GLY A 130 12.72 5.54 -0.93
C GLY A 130 11.57 4.61 -0.51
N GLU A 131 11.15 4.65 0.76
CA GLU A 131 10.09 3.78 1.29
C GLU A 131 8.71 4.19 0.72
N LYS A 132 8.07 3.26 0.00
CA LYS A 132 6.76 3.45 -0.62
C LYS A 132 5.74 2.52 0.03
N VAL A 133 4.98 3.07 0.96
CA VAL A 133 3.97 2.33 1.72
C VAL A 133 2.63 3.09 1.68
N PRO A 134 1.49 2.43 1.44
CA PRO A 134 0.23 3.11 1.17
C PRO A 134 -0.25 4.02 2.29
N TRP A 135 0.00 3.69 3.55
CA TRP A 135 -0.45 4.52 4.68
C TRP A 135 0.23 5.89 4.72
N LEU A 136 1.38 6.09 4.08
CA LEU A 136 1.99 7.42 3.98
C LEU A 136 1.20 8.36 3.07
N ILE A 137 0.20 7.86 2.33
CA ILE A 137 -0.67 8.70 1.52
C ILE A 137 -1.41 9.75 2.35
N VAL A 138 -1.67 9.45 3.63
CA VAL A 138 -2.40 10.33 4.55
C VAL A 138 -1.79 11.72 4.65
N HIS A 139 -0.46 11.83 4.53
CA HIS A 139 0.25 13.10 4.62
C HIS A 139 -0.01 14.03 3.43
N GLN A 140 -0.35 13.49 2.26
CA GLN A 140 -0.77 14.28 1.11
C GLN A 140 -2.31 14.35 1.02
N LEU A 141 -3.02 13.33 1.51
CA LEU A 141 -4.48 13.26 1.44
C LEU A 141 -5.16 14.36 2.28
N VAL A 142 -4.65 14.63 3.49
CA VAL A 142 -5.23 15.66 4.38
C VAL A 142 -5.24 17.05 3.73
N PRO A 143 -4.11 17.61 3.25
CA PRO A 143 -4.17 18.90 2.56
C PRO A 143 -5.01 18.84 1.27
N ALA A 144 -5.02 17.72 0.55
CA ALA A 144 -5.87 17.56 -0.63
C ALA A 144 -7.37 17.69 -0.29
N ILE A 145 -7.84 17.12 0.83
CA ILE A 145 -9.22 17.27 1.31
C ILE A 145 -9.55 18.74 1.58
N PHE A 146 -8.66 19.49 2.23
CA PHE A 146 -8.88 20.91 2.46
C PHE A 146 -8.95 21.67 1.14
N ILE A 147 -8.02 21.45 0.22
CA ILE A 147 -8.03 22.10 -1.10
C ILE A 147 -9.30 21.74 -1.89
N ALA A 148 -9.78 20.50 -1.79
CA ALA A 148 -10.99 20.04 -2.49
C ALA A 148 -12.22 20.89 -2.18
N VAL A 149 -12.31 21.43 -0.95
CA VAL A 149 -13.42 22.28 -0.52
C VAL A 149 -13.24 23.77 -0.86
N TYR A 150 -12.11 24.17 -1.45
CA TYR A 150 -11.88 25.55 -1.87
C TYR A 150 -12.98 26.01 -2.84
N LEU A 151 -13.61 27.15 -2.57
CA LEU A 151 -14.73 27.68 -3.35
C LEU A 151 -15.80 26.63 -3.69
N MET A 152 -16.23 25.90 -2.65
CA MET A 152 -17.31 24.93 -2.76
C MET A 152 -18.55 25.56 -3.40
N SER A 153 -18.98 25.00 -4.53
CA SER A 153 -20.19 25.38 -5.25
C SER A 153 -21.18 24.22 -5.23
N ARG A 154 -22.46 24.49 -5.55
CA ARG A 154 -23.48 23.43 -5.63
C ARG A 154 -23.07 22.25 -6.52
N LYS A 155 -22.40 22.52 -7.65
CA LYS A 155 -21.88 21.48 -8.55
C LYS A 155 -20.77 20.66 -7.88
N LYS A 156 -19.82 21.31 -7.22
CA LYS A 156 -18.76 20.62 -6.45
C LYS A 156 -19.35 19.82 -5.29
N THR A 157 -20.39 20.32 -4.62
CA THR A 157 -21.08 19.59 -3.54
C THR A 157 -21.72 18.31 -4.06
N VAL A 158 -22.45 18.36 -5.18
CA VAL A 158 -23.03 17.15 -5.79
C VAL A 158 -21.94 16.16 -6.17
N PHE A 159 -20.84 16.63 -6.77
CA PHE A 159 -19.70 15.78 -7.10
C PHE A 159 -19.06 15.16 -5.84
N ALA A 160 -18.88 15.95 -4.77
CA ALA A 160 -18.34 15.47 -3.50
C ALA A 160 -19.23 14.41 -2.86
N LEU A 161 -20.56 14.58 -2.89
CA LEU A 161 -21.51 13.58 -2.38
C LEU A 161 -21.45 12.27 -3.18
N ALA A 162 -21.40 12.35 -4.52
CA ALA A 162 -21.17 11.18 -5.35
C ALA A 162 -19.81 10.53 -5.05
N GLY A 163 -18.78 11.37 -4.80
CA GLY A 163 -17.46 10.95 -4.36
C GLY A 163 -17.48 10.18 -3.03
N CYS A 164 -18.27 10.62 -2.04
CA CYS A 164 -18.43 9.88 -0.79
C CYS A 164 -19.02 8.48 -1.02
N VAL A 165 -20.02 8.35 -1.88
CA VAL A 165 -20.58 7.04 -2.26
C VAL A 165 -19.51 6.17 -2.92
N PHE A 166 -18.74 6.73 -3.86
CA PHE A 166 -17.61 6.04 -4.48
C PHE A 166 -16.59 5.55 -3.45
N LEU A 167 -16.18 6.38 -2.49
CA LEU A 167 -15.19 6.02 -1.47
C LEU A 167 -15.70 4.91 -0.54
N ILE A 168 -16.98 4.92 -0.19
CA ILE A 168 -17.62 3.85 0.58
C ILE A 168 -17.60 2.54 -0.22
N LEU A 169 -17.99 2.59 -1.49
CA LEU A 169 -18.00 1.41 -2.36
C LEU A 169 -16.59 0.87 -2.64
N MET A 170 -15.60 1.75 -2.81
CA MET A 170 -14.19 1.35 -2.96
C MET A 170 -13.65 0.71 -1.69
N THR A 171 -13.99 1.24 -0.53
CA THR A 171 -13.63 0.64 0.76
C THR A 171 -14.25 -0.74 0.89
N TRP A 172 -15.54 -0.87 0.58
CA TRP A 172 -16.23 -2.16 0.57
C TRP A 172 -15.57 -3.15 -0.40
N HIS A 173 -15.24 -2.69 -1.61
CA HIS A 173 -14.58 -3.51 -2.62
C HIS A 173 -13.24 -4.04 -2.11
N VAL A 174 -12.34 -3.15 -1.69
CA VAL A 174 -11.00 -3.55 -1.21
C VAL A 174 -11.05 -4.46 0.01
N ALA A 175 -11.99 -4.22 0.95
CA ALA A 175 -12.04 -4.95 2.20
C ALA A 175 -12.76 -6.31 2.11
N PHE A 176 -13.76 -6.46 1.23
CA PHE A 176 -14.69 -7.60 1.31
C PHE A 176 -14.93 -8.36 0.01
N ILE A 177 -14.54 -7.85 -1.16
CA ILE A 177 -14.90 -8.51 -2.43
C ILE A 177 -13.87 -9.57 -2.84
N PRO A 178 -12.59 -9.26 -3.03
CA PRO A 178 -11.67 -10.21 -3.63
C PRO A 178 -10.86 -10.91 -2.54
N ALA A 179 -10.88 -12.25 -2.59
CA ALA A 179 -10.12 -13.09 -1.66
C ALA A 179 -8.61 -13.08 -1.96
N ASP A 180 -8.23 -12.74 -3.20
CA ASP A 180 -6.85 -12.81 -3.70
C ASP A 180 -6.58 -11.58 -4.57
N VAL A 181 -6.56 -10.39 -3.93
CA VAL A 181 -6.50 -9.13 -4.69
C VAL A 181 -5.08 -8.72 -5.00
N ASN A 182 -4.91 -8.37 -6.25
CA ASN A 182 -3.85 -7.52 -6.68
C ASN A 182 -4.18 -6.03 -6.43
N GLU A 183 -4.27 -5.61 -5.16
CA GLU A 183 -4.41 -4.20 -4.79
C GLU A 183 -3.09 -3.63 -4.26
N PRO A 184 -2.60 -2.45 -4.72
CA PRO A 184 -1.33 -1.88 -4.26
C PRO A 184 -1.45 -1.29 -2.86
N ILE A 185 -2.68 -1.05 -2.38
CA ILE A 185 -2.94 -0.61 -1.01
C ILE A 185 -2.72 -1.75 0.01
N VAL A 186 -2.72 -3.01 -0.45
CA VAL A 186 -2.51 -4.19 0.39
C VAL A 186 -1.06 -4.66 0.25
N GLN A 187 -0.28 -4.53 1.33
CA GLN A 187 1.17 -4.76 1.26
C GLN A 187 1.61 -6.17 1.64
N VAL A 188 0.89 -6.84 2.54
CA VAL A 188 1.18 -8.22 2.93
C VAL A 188 -0.16 -8.87 3.28
N GLN A 189 -0.72 -9.62 2.34
CA GLN A 189 -1.92 -10.41 2.58
C GLN A 189 -1.53 -11.86 2.79
N ASN A 190 -2.10 -12.50 3.81
CA ASN A 190 -2.00 -13.95 3.94
C ASN A 190 -2.71 -14.58 2.76
N SER A 191 -2.12 -15.62 2.19
CA SER A 191 -2.77 -16.30 1.08
C SER A 191 -4.03 -17.03 1.53
N GLU A 192 -5.01 -17.16 0.64
CA GLU A 192 -6.17 -18.04 0.83
C GLU A 192 -5.76 -19.52 0.99
N ASP A 193 -4.60 -19.90 0.44
CA ASP A 193 -3.98 -21.20 0.70
C ASP A 193 -3.76 -21.45 2.19
N MET A 194 -3.52 -20.39 2.98
CA MET A 194 -3.32 -20.52 4.42
C MET A 194 -4.57 -21.03 5.14
N ARG A 195 -5.78 -20.89 4.59
CA ARG A 195 -6.96 -21.54 5.18
C ARG A 195 -6.82 -23.07 5.18
N LYS A 196 -6.29 -23.63 4.10
CA LYS A 196 -6.03 -25.08 3.99
C LYS A 196 -4.87 -25.49 4.88
N VAL A 197 -3.78 -24.72 4.86
CA VAL A 197 -2.62 -24.97 5.72
C VAL A 197 -3.02 -24.92 7.20
N MET A 198 -3.85 -23.96 7.60
CA MET A 198 -4.37 -23.87 8.97
C MET A 198 -5.29 -25.05 9.31
N ALA A 199 -6.20 -25.47 8.43
CA ALA A 199 -7.01 -26.67 8.68
C ALA A 199 -6.17 -27.96 8.80
N LEU A 200 -5.09 -28.08 8.03
CA LEU A 200 -4.12 -29.18 8.16
C LEU A 200 -3.36 -29.10 9.48
N ILE A 201 -2.96 -27.89 9.89
CA ILE A 201 -2.38 -27.65 11.20
C ILE A 201 -3.37 -28.11 12.26
N ASP A 202 -4.61 -27.61 12.26
CA ASP A 202 -5.66 -27.95 13.24
C ASP A 202 -5.88 -29.46 13.37
N ALA A 203 -5.88 -30.18 12.24
CA ALA A 203 -6.01 -31.64 12.22
C ALA A 203 -4.76 -32.41 12.68
N SER A 204 -3.59 -31.78 12.70
CA SER A 204 -2.33 -32.40 13.17
C SER A 204 -2.26 -32.45 14.69
N ASP A 205 -1.57 -33.43 15.25
CA ASP A 205 -1.25 -33.48 16.68
C ASP A 205 0.16 -32.92 16.95
N SER A 206 1.06 -32.99 15.97
CA SER A 206 2.40 -32.40 16.01
C SER A 206 2.78 -31.77 14.67
N VAL A 207 3.32 -30.54 14.71
CA VAL A 207 3.72 -29.77 13.53
C VAL A 207 5.15 -29.25 13.68
N VAL A 208 6.02 -29.52 12.72
CA VAL A 208 7.38 -28.97 12.67
C VAL A 208 7.41 -27.73 11.78
N ILE A 209 7.97 -26.62 12.28
CA ILE A 209 8.18 -25.40 11.52
C ILE A 209 9.69 -25.16 11.39
N ALA A 210 10.22 -25.50 10.22
CA ALA A 210 11.62 -25.41 9.85
C ALA A 210 11.84 -24.34 8.75
N SER A 211 11.26 -23.16 8.96
CA SER A 211 11.30 -22.01 8.05
C SER A 211 11.58 -20.73 8.81
N GLU A 212 12.35 -19.82 8.21
CA GLU A 212 12.51 -18.43 8.69
C GLU A 212 11.24 -17.61 8.44
N ASN A 213 10.50 -17.92 7.38
CA ASN A 213 9.21 -17.30 7.07
C ASN A 213 8.07 -18.20 7.58
N TYR A 214 7.50 -17.81 8.72
CA TYR A 214 6.43 -18.53 9.40
C TYR A 214 5.33 -17.61 9.96
N TRP A 215 5.56 -16.29 9.97
CA TRP A 215 4.50 -15.33 10.29
C TRP A 215 3.37 -15.46 9.26
N PRO A 216 2.09 -15.53 9.67
CA PRO A 216 1.54 -15.14 10.97
C PRO A 216 1.22 -16.30 11.93
N LEU A 217 1.73 -17.52 11.72
CA LEU A 217 1.32 -18.70 12.49
C LEU A 217 1.34 -18.52 14.03
N PRO A 218 2.38 -17.91 14.65
CA PRO A 218 2.41 -17.74 16.11
C PRO A 218 1.30 -16.82 16.65
N TRP A 219 0.78 -15.93 15.81
CA TRP A 219 -0.32 -15.05 16.20
C TRP A 219 -1.64 -15.81 16.33
N TYR A 220 -1.89 -16.76 15.43
CA TYR A 220 -3.13 -17.55 15.42
C TYR A 220 -3.10 -18.72 16.41
N TYR A 221 -1.91 -19.32 16.64
CA TYR A 221 -1.74 -20.49 17.49
C TYR A 221 -1.12 -20.17 18.85
N TYR A 222 -1.22 -18.92 19.32
CA TYR A 222 -0.56 -18.45 20.55
C TYR A 222 -0.93 -19.28 21.80
N GLY A 223 -0.03 -19.28 22.79
CA GLY A 223 -0.27 -19.85 24.12
C GLY A 223 0.01 -21.35 24.16
N ASP A 224 -0.86 -22.09 24.85
CA ASP A 224 -0.67 -23.52 25.09
C ASP A 224 -0.66 -24.32 23.78
N ILE A 225 -1.48 -23.93 22.79
CA ILE A 225 -1.52 -24.58 21.47
C ILE A 225 -0.14 -24.51 20.79
N TRP A 226 0.55 -23.37 20.85
CA TRP A 226 1.90 -23.24 20.30
C TRP A 226 2.87 -24.20 21.00
N ASN A 227 2.85 -24.19 22.34
CA ASN A 227 3.80 -24.93 23.15
C ASN A 227 3.61 -26.45 23.08
N GLU A 228 2.37 -26.92 22.92
CA GLU A 228 2.04 -28.34 22.90
C GLU A 228 2.20 -28.98 21.52
N LYS A 229 1.97 -28.21 20.45
CA LYS A 229 1.84 -28.74 19.08
C LYS A 229 2.95 -28.32 18.12
N MET A 230 3.53 -27.12 18.33
CA MET A 230 4.45 -26.50 17.36
C MET A 230 5.91 -26.71 17.77
N HIS A 231 6.65 -27.44 16.93
CA HIS A 231 8.09 -27.58 17.04
C HIS A 231 8.77 -26.55 16.13
N PHE A 232 9.03 -25.36 16.67
CA PHE A 232 9.61 -24.25 15.93
C PHE A 232 11.14 -24.26 15.98
N TYR A 233 11.76 -24.31 14.80
CA TYR A 233 13.22 -24.26 14.65
C TYR A 233 13.72 -22.98 13.98
N GLY A 234 12.84 -22.26 13.28
CA GLY A 234 13.15 -20.98 12.63
C GLY A 234 14.13 -21.07 11.46
N LYS A 235 14.56 -22.26 11.06
CA LYS A 235 15.44 -22.53 9.91
C LYS A 235 15.29 -23.99 9.49
N ARG A 236 15.81 -24.32 8.31
CA ARG A 236 15.88 -25.71 7.86
C ARG A 236 16.77 -26.53 8.81
N ILE A 237 16.27 -27.70 9.19
CA ILE A 237 16.98 -28.69 10.02
C ILE A 237 17.29 -29.94 9.21
N ASP A 238 18.07 -30.87 9.76
CA ASP A 238 18.32 -32.16 9.14
C ASP A 238 17.10 -33.09 9.21
N GLU A 239 17.04 -34.06 8.30
CA GLU A 239 15.95 -35.03 8.23
C GLU A 239 15.87 -35.89 9.50
N GLY A 240 17.02 -36.21 10.12
CA GLY A 240 17.07 -37.00 11.34
C GLY A 240 16.32 -36.34 12.49
N ALA A 241 16.53 -35.04 12.71
CA ALA A 241 15.81 -34.25 13.70
C ALA A 241 14.29 -34.22 13.44
N ILE A 242 13.87 -34.16 12.17
CA ILE A 242 12.44 -34.24 11.80
C ILE A 242 11.87 -35.61 12.16
N PHE A 243 12.54 -36.69 11.78
CA PHE A 243 12.06 -38.05 12.05
C PHE A 243 12.06 -38.41 13.54
N GLN A 244 12.92 -37.79 14.35
CA GLN A 244 12.88 -37.93 15.81
C GLN A 244 11.61 -37.35 16.43
N VAL A 245 11.13 -36.20 15.93
CA VAL A 245 9.87 -35.61 16.37
C VAL A 245 8.68 -36.44 15.87
N ASN A 246 8.81 -37.07 14.71
CA ASN A 246 7.77 -37.87 14.07
C ASN A 246 6.45 -37.07 13.90
N PRO A 247 6.47 -35.86 13.29
CA PRO A 247 5.31 -34.97 13.20
C PRO A 247 4.27 -35.46 12.19
N ASP A 248 3.05 -34.92 12.23
CA ASP A 248 2.04 -35.16 11.19
C ASP A 248 2.23 -34.25 9.97
N MET A 249 2.78 -33.06 10.23
CA MET A 249 2.97 -32.01 9.24
C MET A 249 4.30 -31.28 9.45
N ILE A 250 4.96 -30.92 8.34
CA ILE A 250 6.22 -30.17 8.34
C ILE A 250 6.07 -28.97 7.41
N ILE A 251 6.55 -27.80 7.86
CA ILE A 251 6.52 -26.54 7.14
C ILE A 251 7.94 -26.06 6.90
N THR A 252 8.32 -25.90 5.63
CA THR A 252 9.62 -25.33 5.22
C THR A 252 9.42 -24.19 4.21
N HIS A 253 10.42 -23.34 4.05
CA HIS A 253 10.43 -22.36 2.96
C HIS A 253 10.73 -23.08 1.63
N ASP A 254 10.05 -22.73 0.52
CA ASP A 254 10.21 -23.42 -0.78
C ASP A 254 11.67 -23.48 -1.28
N GLN A 255 12.40 -22.37 -1.16
CA GLN A 255 13.83 -22.26 -1.52
C GLN A 255 14.78 -22.97 -0.54
N SER A 256 14.33 -23.30 0.67
CA SER A 256 15.12 -23.98 1.71
C SER A 256 14.35 -25.19 2.23
N SER A 257 14.06 -26.10 1.31
CA SER A 257 13.18 -27.25 1.52
C SER A 257 13.87 -28.58 1.21
N PHE A 258 13.11 -29.68 1.32
CA PHE A 258 13.50 -31.02 0.90
C PHE A 258 12.88 -31.34 -0.46
N VAL A 259 13.56 -32.18 -1.26
CA VAL A 259 13.01 -32.65 -2.54
C VAL A 259 11.82 -33.57 -2.27
N SER A 260 11.99 -34.50 -1.35
CA SER A 260 10.96 -35.39 -0.81
C SER A 260 11.34 -35.80 0.61
N LEU A 261 10.36 -36.28 1.39
CA LEU A 261 10.59 -36.89 2.69
C LEU A 261 9.86 -38.22 2.73
N GLN A 262 10.53 -39.27 3.21
CA GLN A 262 9.94 -40.61 3.24
C GLN A 262 8.68 -40.62 4.12
N GLY A 263 7.57 -41.09 3.57
CA GLY A 263 6.30 -41.19 4.29
C GLY A 263 5.50 -39.88 4.36
N TYR A 264 5.87 -38.87 3.59
CA TYR A 264 5.11 -37.62 3.48
C TYR A 264 4.85 -37.24 2.02
N ASP A 265 3.68 -36.65 1.80
CA ASP A 265 3.31 -36.00 0.55
C ASP A 265 3.68 -34.53 0.61
N LYS A 266 4.45 -34.07 -0.39
CA LYS A 266 4.89 -32.68 -0.50
C LYS A 266 3.91 -31.87 -1.32
N LYS A 267 3.56 -30.67 -0.85
CA LYS A 267 2.88 -29.66 -1.65
C LYS A 267 3.29 -28.25 -1.28
N THR A 268 3.49 -27.42 -2.30
CA THR A 268 3.78 -26.00 -2.14
C THR A 268 2.49 -25.19 -2.04
N TYR A 269 2.47 -24.28 -1.07
CA TYR A 269 1.40 -23.33 -0.84
C TYR A 269 1.96 -21.92 -0.74
N LYS A 270 1.14 -20.92 -1.07
CA LYS A 270 1.53 -19.53 -0.82
C LYS A 270 1.29 -19.20 0.66
N LEU A 271 2.30 -18.67 1.34
CA LEU A 271 2.16 -18.15 2.71
C LEU A 271 1.53 -16.76 2.67
N SER A 272 2.12 -15.88 1.87
CA SER A 272 1.67 -14.51 1.69
C SER A 272 1.97 -14.04 0.27
N TYR A 273 1.21 -13.06 -0.20
CA TYR A 273 1.48 -12.39 -1.46
C TYR A 273 1.28 -10.88 -1.34
N TRP A 274 1.82 -10.15 -2.31
CA TRP A 274 1.72 -8.71 -2.41
C TRP A 274 1.75 -8.26 -3.87
N PHE A 275 1.20 -7.08 -4.13
CA PHE A 275 1.40 -6.43 -5.42
C PHE A 275 2.86 -5.98 -5.55
N SER A 276 3.52 -6.46 -6.60
CA SER A 276 4.88 -6.03 -6.92
C SER A 276 4.83 -4.93 -7.98
N ILE A 277 5.15 -3.69 -7.59
CA ILE A 277 5.20 -2.58 -8.54
C ILE A 277 6.26 -2.81 -9.63
N TYR A 278 7.38 -3.45 -9.29
CA TYR A 278 8.47 -3.75 -10.21
C TYR A 278 8.07 -4.75 -11.29
N ASP A 279 7.29 -5.77 -10.93
CA ASP A 279 6.83 -6.77 -11.90
C ASP A 279 5.71 -6.23 -12.82
N ASN A 280 5.14 -5.06 -12.50
CA ASN A 280 4.00 -4.47 -13.17
C ASN A 280 4.26 -3.06 -13.74
N GLU A 281 5.47 -2.52 -13.62
CA GLU A 281 5.80 -1.14 -14.03
C GLU A 281 5.54 -0.89 -15.54
N ASN A 282 5.72 -1.92 -16.36
CA ASN A 282 5.50 -1.87 -17.81
C ASN A 282 4.06 -2.22 -18.22
N ARG A 283 3.19 -2.52 -17.26
CA ARG A 283 1.80 -2.94 -17.45
C ARG A 283 0.83 -2.13 -16.59
N ILE A 284 1.22 -0.91 -16.21
CA ILE A 284 0.43 -0.04 -15.34
C ILE A 284 -0.99 0.13 -15.90
N PRO A 285 -1.24 0.42 -17.19
CA PRO A 285 -2.60 0.57 -17.71
C PRO A 285 -3.44 -0.70 -17.63
N GLU A 286 -2.88 -1.85 -18.00
CA GLU A 286 -3.55 -3.16 -17.93
C GLU A 286 -3.92 -3.49 -16.50
N TYR A 287 -2.99 -3.28 -15.58
CA TYR A 287 -3.22 -3.41 -14.15
C TYR A 287 -4.33 -2.44 -13.67
N TYR A 288 -4.25 -1.17 -14.05
CA TYR A 288 -5.18 -0.12 -13.60
C TYR A 288 -6.64 -0.42 -13.96
N VAL A 289 -6.85 -0.90 -15.19
CA VAL A 289 -8.18 -1.07 -15.77
C VAL A 289 -8.70 -2.49 -15.56
N LYS A 290 -7.85 -3.50 -15.67
CA LYS A 290 -8.25 -4.91 -15.67
C LYS A 290 -7.92 -5.63 -14.37
N ARG A 291 -7.16 -5.00 -13.46
CA ARG A 291 -6.61 -5.64 -12.24
C ARG A 291 -5.78 -6.89 -12.52
N ASP A 292 -5.25 -6.98 -13.74
CA ASP A 292 -4.38 -8.06 -14.20
C ASP A 292 -2.91 -7.66 -13.98
N GLY A 293 -2.39 -7.99 -12.80
CA GLY A 293 -0.97 -7.82 -12.53
C GLY A 293 -0.37 -9.05 -11.88
N LYS A 294 0.96 -9.14 -11.93
CA LYS A 294 1.75 -10.17 -11.28
C LYS A 294 1.85 -9.89 -9.79
N MET A 295 1.64 -10.93 -8.98
CA MET A 295 1.82 -10.88 -7.54
C MET A 295 3.18 -11.46 -7.18
N GLY A 296 3.89 -10.80 -6.25
CA GLY A 296 4.97 -11.44 -5.52
C GLY A 296 4.38 -12.38 -4.48
N SER A 297 5.07 -13.47 -4.15
CA SER A 297 4.66 -14.37 -3.07
C SER A 297 5.85 -14.93 -2.32
N ILE A 298 5.62 -15.25 -1.04
CA ILE A 298 6.44 -16.16 -0.27
C ILE A 298 5.72 -17.50 -0.30
N ASN A 299 6.43 -18.56 -0.69
CA ASN A 299 5.85 -19.89 -0.72
C ASN A 299 6.48 -20.77 0.36
N ILE A 300 5.67 -21.68 0.86
CA ILE A 300 6.06 -22.69 1.84
C ILE A 300 5.77 -24.06 1.26
N ASP A 301 6.69 -24.97 1.49
CA ASP A 301 6.48 -26.38 1.22
C ASP A 301 5.91 -27.03 2.48
N ILE A 302 4.80 -27.72 2.29
CA ILE A 302 4.11 -28.46 3.32
C ILE A 302 4.27 -29.94 3.03
N PHE A 303 4.80 -30.67 3.99
CA PHE A 303 4.86 -32.13 3.95
C PHE A 303 3.83 -32.67 4.93
N THR A 304 2.93 -33.52 4.45
CA THR A 304 1.85 -34.11 5.26
C THR A 304 1.92 -35.62 5.24
N ARG A 305 1.63 -36.27 6.36
CA ARG A 305 1.42 -37.73 6.35
C ARG A 305 0.22 -38.11 5.46
N PRO A 306 0.26 -39.29 4.81
CA PRO A 306 -0.89 -39.85 4.13
C PRO A 306 -2.12 -39.90 5.06
N GLY A 307 -3.27 -39.44 4.56
CA GLY A 307 -4.52 -39.38 5.33
C GLY A 307 -4.76 -38.10 6.15
N LEU A 308 -3.78 -37.21 6.28
CA LEU A 308 -3.97 -35.95 7.02
C LEU A 308 -5.01 -35.03 6.35
N TYR A 309 -5.04 -34.98 5.01
CA TYR A 309 -6.06 -34.23 4.28
C TYR A 309 -7.47 -34.73 4.59
N ASP A 310 -7.66 -36.04 4.66
CA ASP A 310 -8.95 -36.65 5.00
C ASP A 310 -9.33 -36.34 6.46
N LYS A 311 -8.36 -36.41 7.40
CA LYS A 311 -8.55 -36.00 8.81
C LYS A 311 -8.98 -34.53 8.91
N ALA A 312 -8.46 -33.66 8.04
CA ALA A 312 -8.80 -32.25 7.96
C ALA A 312 -10.11 -31.96 7.18
N GLY A 313 -10.76 -32.98 6.60
CA GLY A 313 -11.94 -32.79 5.75
C GLY A 313 -11.65 -32.06 4.44
N LEU A 314 -10.40 -32.12 3.96
CA LEU A 314 -9.94 -31.47 2.74
C LEU A 314 -9.74 -32.50 1.63
N THR A 315 -9.92 -32.08 0.38
CA THR A 315 -9.56 -32.91 -0.77
C THR A 315 -8.05 -33.00 -0.91
N SER A 316 -7.53 -34.23 -0.88
CA SER A 316 -6.11 -34.48 -1.14
C SER A 316 -5.72 -33.97 -2.54
N PRO A 317 -4.59 -33.27 -2.69
CA PRO A 317 -4.10 -32.89 -4.01
C PRO A 317 -3.79 -34.18 -4.79
N VAL A 318 -4.33 -34.33 -6.00
CA VAL A 318 -3.97 -35.44 -6.88
C VAL A 318 -2.46 -35.41 -7.09
N ALA A 319 -1.78 -36.52 -6.79
CA ALA A 319 -0.38 -36.69 -7.12
C ALA A 319 -0.24 -36.53 -8.65
N ILE A 320 0.41 -35.46 -9.09
CA ILE A 320 0.86 -35.40 -10.48
C ILE A 320 1.98 -36.44 -10.56
N VAL A 321 1.65 -37.58 -11.15
CA VAL A 321 2.57 -38.69 -11.43
C VAL A 321 3.67 -38.23 -12.39
#